data_AF-A0A537CWX7-F1
#
_entry.id   AF-A0A537CWX7-F1
#
_cell.length_a   1.000
_cell.length_b   1.000
_cell.length_c   1.000
_cell.angle_alpha   90.00
_cell.angle_beta   90.00
_cell.angle_gamma   90.00
#
_symmetry.space_group_name_H-M   'P 1'
#
loop_
_entity.id
_entity.type
_entity.pdbx_description
1 polymer ?
#
loop_
_entity_poly.entity_id
_entity_poly.type
_entity_poly.pdbx_seq_one_letter_code
_entity_poly.pdbx_strand_id
1 'polypeptide(L)'
;ILAVRKGFQAFGRGTLKFLRPANRKILAYLREYGDEIVLCVANLARSAQPVELDLAKYKGRVPIELIGRTAFPPIGELPYLLTLSGHGFLWFRLAAAENAPAWREELLPREELPVLVLFDGWASLFRDRVVPWRISLSEKVREQLEGEVLPEFIAGRRWYAAKSEPVRRVEIADHVEWKPGDRSWLVALARVQGTSDETQTYFLPLTLAWEDVDEGLVNALGSFTIAKARQQAQVGVLADAFGDETFVRALVTAVGEGVRIKSARGSLHFKPTSAFARLVGTDFAALPVTMPNAQSSNTIVSLGDRMFLKGYRRLQAGVNPEVEIGRYLTDVVQFAHCVPVAGSVEYVAEDGRTATLALVQKYVYNQGSGWDYTLNYLDRFFEDISREATTVTGADVHGGYTALARTLGMRTAELHAAFAQNTGDPAFDPVPLAAPEVAAWTERLRDEATRVLDRLDAMRFRSSRAPMPIACWRSVTSCSRGSRPMPTTTVKASRHVCTGIIIWGRCCSCRTISSLSTSRASHRERWRRGRRSTRRSRTLRACCARSTMRCTPRCSSSSPNARTRAKRSSPPAGSGRRKREGPSSTVTTRSRAPVE
;
A
#
# COMPACT_ATOMS: atom_id res chain seq x y z
N ILE A 1 -15.94 23.63 -19.68
CA ILE A 1 -15.16 24.75 -20.28
C ILE A 1 -15.42 26.08 -19.56
N LEU A 2 -16.59 26.73 -19.70
CA LEU A 2 -16.82 28.08 -19.10
C LEU A 2 -16.64 28.12 -17.57
N ALA A 3 -17.10 27.08 -16.84
CA ALA A 3 -16.87 26.98 -15.40
C ALA A 3 -15.38 26.95 -15.02
N VAL A 4 -14.56 26.16 -15.75
CA VAL A 4 -13.10 26.12 -15.58
C VAL A 4 -12.47 27.48 -15.83
N ARG A 5 -12.89 28.19 -16.90
CA ARG A 5 -12.38 29.54 -17.20
C ARG A 5 -12.73 30.58 -16.14
N LYS A 6 -13.85 30.43 -15.43
CA LYS A 6 -14.20 31.29 -14.28
C LYS A 6 -13.39 30.97 -13.01
N GLY A 7 -12.83 29.76 -12.91
CA GLY A 7 -12.07 29.30 -11.75
C GLY A 7 -10.58 29.71 -11.72
N PHE A 8 -10.04 30.25 -12.81
CA PHE A 8 -8.62 30.66 -12.91
C PHE A 8 -8.50 32.07 -13.47
N GLN A 9 -7.84 32.97 -12.73
CA GLN A 9 -7.68 34.37 -13.12
C GLN A 9 -6.73 34.51 -14.31
N ALA A 10 -5.77 33.60 -14.46
CA ALA A 10 -4.83 33.54 -15.58
C ALA A 10 -5.50 33.56 -16.97
N PHE A 11 -6.71 33.00 -17.15
CA PHE A 11 -7.42 33.03 -18.44
C PHE A 11 -7.96 34.41 -18.84
N GLY A 12 -8.23 35.29 -17.87
CA GLY A 12 -8.83 36.61 -18.10
C GLY A 12 -7.88 37.79 -17.89
N ARG A 13 -6.89 37.63 -17.00
CA ARG A 13 -5.94 38.70 -16.61
C ARG A 13 -4.47 38.31 -16.79
N GLY A 14 -4.17 37.06 -17.14
CA GLY A 14 -2.80 36.58 -17.28
C GLY A 14 -2.12 37.01 -18.58
N THR A 15 -0.79 37.19 -18.50
CA THR A 15 0.07 37.44 -19.66
C THR A 15 0.00 36.26 -20.63
N LEU A 16 0.34 36.48 -21.91
CA LEU A 16 0.33 35.44 -22.95
C LEU A 16 1.73 35.19 -23.47
N LYS A 17 2.25 33.97 -23.33
CA LYS A 17 3.55 33.56 -23.88
C LYS A 17 3.39 32.33 -24.76
N PHE A 18 3.70 32.45 -26.05
CA PHE A 18 3.69 31.30 -26.97
C PHE A 18 4.92 30.42 -26.79
N LEU A 19 4.70 29.10 -26.70
CA LEU A 19 5.74 28.08 -26.77
C LEU A 19 5.72 27.58 -28.22
N ARG A 20 6.67 28.03 -29.04
CA ARG A 20 6.66 27.76 -30.50
C ARG A 20 7.19 26.34 -30.77
N PRO A 21 6.34 25.31 -31.00
CA PRO A 21 6.80 23.94 -31.16
C PRO A 21 7.23 23.70 -32.61
N ALA A 22 8.04 22.67 -32.85
CA ALA A 22 8.37 22.25 -34.21
C ALA A 22 7.11 21.82 -35.01
N ASN A 23 6.17 21.12 -34.36
CA ASN A 23 4.90 20.74 -34.98
C ASN A 23 3.93 21.93 -35.04
N ARG A 24 3.92 22.64 -36.17
CA ARG A 24 3.04 23.80 -36.45
C ARG A 24 1.54 23.48 -36.45
N LYS A 25 1.13 22.20 -36.41
CA LYS A 25 -0.28 21.80 -36.23
C LYS A 25 -0.76 21.94 -34.78
N ILE A 26 0.16 22.10 -33.83
CA ILE A 26 -0.13 22.32 -32.42
C ILE A 26 0.09 23.78 -32.06
N LEU A 27 -0.93 24.39 -31.45
CA LEU A 27 -0.85 25.70 -30.83
C LEU A 27 -0.60 25.52 -29.32
N ALA A 28 0.58 25.93 -28.84
CA ALA A 28 0.92 25.89 -27.42
C ALA A 28 1.24 27.29 -26.88
N TYR A 29 0.65 27.63 -25.73
CA TYR A 29 0.91 28.90 -25.04
C TYR A 29 0.67 28.78 -23.54
N LEU A 30 1.34 29.65 -22.78
CA LEU A 30 1.19 29.82 -21.34
C LEU A 30 0.35 31.07 -21.04
N ARG A 31 -0.45 30.97 -19.98
CA ARG A 31 -1.05 32.09 -19.26
C ARG A 31 -0.44 32.18 -17.87
N GLU A 32 0.14 33.33 -17.51
CA GLU A 32 0.76 33.54 -16.19
C GLU A 32 0.08 34.71 -15.45
N TYR A 33 -0.36 34.50 -14.21
CA TYR A 33 -0.93 35.53 -13.34
C TYR A 33 -0.60 35.26 -11.87
N GLY A 34 0.37 35.99 -11.32
CA GLY A 34 0.96 35.65 -10.02
C GLY A 34 1.55 34.23 -10.06
N ASP A 35 1.20 33.39 -9.10
CA ASP A 35 1.60 31.98 -9.05
C ASP A 35 0.76 31.05 -9.95
N GLU A 36 -0.35 31.54 -10.53
CA GLU A 36 -1.15 30.76 -11.48
C GLU A 36 -0.47 30.69 -12.85
N ILE A 37 0.04 29.50 -13.19
CA ILE A 37 0.62 29.21 -14.50
C ILE A 37 -0.24 28.15 -15.18
N VAL A 38 -0.85 28.50 -16.32
CA VAL A 38 -1.72 27.61 -17.10
C VAL A 38 -1.14 27.40 -18.50
N LEU A 39 -0.69 26.17 -18.78
CA LEU A 39 -0.26 25.72 -20.09
C LEU A 39 -1.49 25.29 -20.91
N CYS A 40 -1.70 25.91 -22.06
CA CYS A 40 -2.74 25.56 -23.01
C CYS A 40 -2.09 24.93 -24.24
N VAL A 41 -2.54 23.73 -24.63
CA VAL A 41 -2.08 23.02 -25.82
C VAL A 41 -3.31 22.61 -26.64
N ALA A 42 -3.38 23.00 -27.91
CA ALA A 42 -4.50 22.70 -28.78
C ALA A 42 -4.01 22.14 -30.12
N ASN A 43 -4.61 21.04 -30.55
CA ASN A 43 -4.39 20.45 -31.87
C ASN A 43 -5.33 21.10 -32.88
N LEU A 44 -4.76 21.71 -33.92
CA LEU A 44 -5.52 22.34 -35.01
C LEU A 44 -5.85 21.34 -36.14
N ALA A 45 -5.20 20.18 -36.16
CA ALA A 45 -5.42 19.15 -37.18
C ALA A 45 -6.50 18.12 -36.78
N ARG A 46 -7.13 17.53 -37.81
CA ARG A 46 -8.16 16.49 -37.67
C ARG A 46 -7.66 15.12 -37.20
N SER A 47 -6.35 14.87 -37.27
CA SER A 47 -5.73 13.62 -36.82
C SER A 47 -5.05 13.82 -35.48
N ALA A 48 -4.71 12.73 -34.79
CA ALA A 48 -3.80 12.81 -33.65
C ALA A 48 -2.47 13.46 -34.07
N GLN A 49 -1.87 14.23 -33.16
CA GLN A 49 -0.61 14.95 -33.37
C GLN A 49 0.27 14.87 -32.10
N PRO A 50 1.54 14.44 -32.21
CA PRO A 50 2.51 14.56 -31.14
C PRO A 50 3.12 15.98 -31.09
N VAL A 51 3.61 16.37 -29.93
CA VAL A 51 4.38 17.61 -29.72
C VAL A 51 5.42 17.45 -28.62
N GLU A 52 6.58 18.05 -28.85
CA GLU A 52 7.59 18.32 -27.84
C GLU A 52 7.49 19.79 -27.44
N LEU A 53 7.38 20.05 -26.13
CA LEU A 53 7.32 21.40 -25.58
C LEU A 53 8.55 21.65 -24.70
N ASP A 54 9.36 22.65 -25.05
CA ASP A 54 10.35 23.16 -24.10
C ASP A 54 9.61 23.83 -22.93
N LEU A 55 9.72 23.18 -21.77
CA LEU A 55 9.19 23.63 -20.50
C LEU A 55 10.29 23.72 -19.43
N ALA A 56 11.58 23.67 -19.78
CA ALA A 56 12.69 23.53 -18.83
C ALA A 56 12.70 24.62 -17.73
N LYS A 57 12.22 25.83 -18.04
CA LYS A 57 12.00 26.92 -17.06
C LYS A 57 11.10 26.52 -15.86
N TYR A 58 10.23 25.52 -16.05
CA TYR A 58 9.27 25.03 -15.06
C TYR A 58 9.65 23.65 -14.51
N LYS A 59 10.94 23.24 -14.59
CA LYS A 59 11.49 22.01 -14.00
C LYS A 59 10.95 21.78 -12.57
N GLY A 60 10.51 20.57 -12.29
CA GLY A 60 9.91 20.18 -11.01
C GLY A 60 8.44 20.56 -10.81
N ARG A 61 7.82 21.36 -11.70
CA ARG A 61 6.36 21.59 -11.66
C ARG A 61 5.61 20.42 -12.30
N VAL A 62 4.40 20.19 -11.79
CA VAL A 62 3.50 19.09 -12.19
C VAL A 62 2.35 19.66 -13.03
N PRO A 63 2.20 19.27 -14.31
CA PRO A 63 1.03 19.63 -15.09
C PRO A 63 -0.20 18.86 -14.57
N ILE A 64 -1.27 19.58 -14.20
CA ILE A 64 -2.54 18.97 -13.79
C ILE A 64 -3.63 19.44 -14.75
N GLU A 65 -4.23 18.50 -15.47
CA GLU A 65 -5.26 18.79 -16.47
C GLU A 65 -6.50 19.40 -15.79
N LEU A 66 -7.01 20.50 -16.31
CA LEU A 66 -7.99 21.34 -15.62
C LEU A 66 -9.44 20.83 -15.67
N ILE A 67 -9.76 19.91 -16.59
CA ILE A 67 -11.11 19.36 -16.75
C ILE A 67 -11.25 18.09 -15.89
N GLY A 68 -10.44 17.07 -16.16
CA GLY A 68 -10.43 15.78 -15.46
C GLY A 68 -9.53 15.72 -14.22
N ARG A 69 -8.85 16.82 -13.85
CA ARG A 69 -8.00 16.94 -12.64
C ARG A 69 -6.85 15.94 -12.53
N THR A 70 -6.51 15.28 -13.64
CA THR A 70 -5.44 14.27 -13.70
C THR A 70 -4.07 14.92 -13.66
N ALA A 71 -3.21 14.48 -12.73
CA ALA A 71 -1.82 14.87 -12.67
C ALA A 71 -0.97 14.08 -13.69
N PHE A 72 -0.18 14.80 -14.48
CA PHE A 72 0.74 14.27 -15.48
C PHE A 72 2.18 14.22 -14.91
N PRO A 73 3.15 13.56 -15.56
CA PRO A 73 4.54 13.55 -15.13
C PRO A 73 5.08 14.97 -14.84
N PRO A 74 5.83 15.22 -13.75
CA PRO A 74 6.56 16.48 -13.58
C PRO A 74 7.48 16.80 -14.76
N ILE A 75 7.66 18.10 -14.97
CA ILE A 75 8.50 18.67 -16.02
C ILE A 75 9.98 18.47 -15.65
N GLY A 76 10.73 17.79 -16.51
CA GLY A 76 12.17 17.59 -16.39
C GLY A 76 12.98 18.62 -17.20
N GLU A 77 14.22 18.26 -17.54
CA GLU A 77 15.09 19.04 -18.42
C GLU A 77 14.86 18.76 -19.91
N LEU A 78 14.42 17.54 -20.23
CA LEU A 78 14.09 17.14 -21.60
C LEU A 78 12.75 17.74 -22.07
N PRO A 79 12.57 17.96 -23.39
CA PRO A 79 11.31 18.43 -23.96
C PRO A 79 10.12 17.59 -23.53
N TYR A 80 9.03 18.25 -23.15
CA TYR A 80 7.85 17.63 -22.59
C TYR A 80 6.95 17.08 -23.70
N LEU A 81 6.89 15.75 -23.81
CA LEU A 81 6.14 15.03 -24.83
C LEU A 81 4.64 14.97 -24.50
N LEU A 82 3.81 15.36 -25.46
CA LEU A 82 2.35 15.19 -25.43
C LEU A 82 1.84 14.64 -26.76
N THR A 83 0.76 13.87 -26.73
CA THR A 83 -0.02 13.52 -27.92
C THR A 83 -1.46 13.93 -27.70
N LEU A 84 -2.02 14.68 -28.65
CA LEU A 84 -3.40 15.15 -28.62
C LEU A 84 -4.21 14.47 -29.73
N SER A 85 -5.47 14.12 -29.44
CA SER A 85 -6.43 13.66 -30.43
C SER A 85 -6.75 14.75 -31.46
N GLY A 86 -7.37 14.38 -32.59
CA GLY A 86 -7.79 15.33 -33.61
C GLY A 86 -8.73 16.40 -33.04
N HIS A 87 -8.41 17.67 -33.29
CA HIS A 87 -9.08 18.85 -32.70
C HIS A 87 -9.15 18.88 -31.15
N GLY A 88 -8.39 18.01 -30.47
CA GLY A 88 -8.30 17.95 -29.02
C GLY A 88 -7.50 19.09 -28.43
N PHE A 89 -7.80 19.46 -27.19
CA PHE A 89 -7.03 20.43 -26.41
C PHE A 89 -6.85 19.94 -24.98
N LEU A 90 -5.78 20.39 -24.35
CA LEU A 90 -5.45 20.14 -22.95
C LEU A 90 -5.08 21.47 -22.29
N TRP A 91 -5.63 21.72 -21.10
CA TRP A 91 -5.24 22.84 -20.26
C TRP A 91 -4.65 22.30 -18.97
N PHE A 92 -3.41 22.65 -18.67
CA PHE A 92 -2.71 22.21 -17.47
C PHE A 92 -2.44 23.38 -16.53
N ARG A 93 -2.77 23.24 -15.25
CA ARG A 93 -2.15 24.06 -14.20
C ARG A 93 -0.78 23.49 -13.86
N LEU A 94 0.27 24.30 -13.90
CA LEU A 94 1.62 23.87 -13.49
C LEU A 94 1.77 24.05 -11.97
N ALA A 95 1.42 23.00 -11.23
CA ALA A 95 1.41 22.95 -9.77
C ALA A 95 2.80 22.68 -9.17
N ALA A 96 2.95 22.86 -7.86
CA ALA A 96 4.14 22.47 -7.11
C ALA A 96 4.31 20.94 -7.06
N ALA A 97 5.56 20.49 -6.90
CA ALA A 97 5.98 19.09 -6.93
C ALA A 97 5.20 18.15 -5.99
N GLU A 98 4.71 18.66 -4.86
CA GLU A 98 3.83 17.96 -3.91
C GLU A 98 2.54 17.38 -4.53
N ASN A 99 2.13 17.87 -5.70
CA ASN A 99 0.95 17.40 -6.43
C ASN A 99 1.29 16.32 -7.48
N ALA A 100 2.53 15.80 -7.49
CA ALA A 100 2.97 14.79 -8.46
C ALA A 100 2.09 13.53 -8.38
N PRO A 101 1.80 12.88 -9.53
CA PRO A 101 1.04 11.64 -9.53
C PRO A 101 1.77 10.55 -8.74
N ALA A 102 1.10 9.95 -7.76
CA ALA A 102 1.69 8.98 -6.83
C ALA A 102 2.29 7.71 -7.48
N TRP A 103 2.10 7.51 -8.79
CA TRP A 103 2.70 6.44 -9.59
C TRP A 103 4.08 6.78 -10.17
N ARG A 104 4.50 8.05 -10.19
CA ARG A 104 5.87 8.47 -10.54
C ARG A 104 6.60 8.95 -9.28
N GLU A 105 7.55 8.14 -8.79
CA GLU A 105 8.63 8.65 -7.95
C GLU A 105 9.83 8.89 -8.87
N GLU A 106 10.20 10.15 -9.08
CA GLU A 106 11.56 10.48 -9.48
C GLU A 106 12.45 10.09 -8.30
N LEU A 107 13.14 8.96 -8.43
CA LEU A 107 14.36 8.73 -7.69
C LEU A 107 15.40 9.70 -8.25
N LEU A 108 15.32 10.95 -7.79
CA LEU A 108 16.40 11.91 -7.95
C LEU A 108 17.69 11.22 -7.51
N PRO A 109 18.71 11.10 -8.39
CA PRO A 109 20.01 10.62 -7.97
C PRO A 109 20.46 11.48 -6.78
N ARG A 110 20.87 10.84 -5.67
CA ARG A 110 21.47 11.58 -4.56
C ARG A 110 22.73 12.25 -5.11
N GLU A 111 22.73 13.59 -5.13
CA GLU A 111 23.82 14.38 -5.72
C GLU A 111 25.17 14.05 -5.05
N GLU A 112 25.15 13.69 -3.77
CA GLU A 112 26.27 13.07 -3.06
C GLU A 112 25.83 11.78 -2.36
N LEU A 113 26.43 10.65 -2.74
CA LEU A 113 26.33 9.37 -2.02
C LEU A 113 27.55 9.22 -1.10
N PRO A 114 27.39 8.76 0.15
CA PRO A 114 28.53 8.51 1.03
C PRO A 114 29.46 7.44 0.43
N VAL A 115 30.75 7.55 0.74
CA VAL A 115 31.78 6.61 0.27
C VAL A 115 32.18 5.67 1.40
N LEU A 116 32.05 4.37 1.16
CA LEU A 116 32.48 3.29 2.05
C LEU A 116 33.74 2.62 1.46
N VAL A 117 34.85 2.67 2.21
CA VAL A 117 36.11 2.05 1.77
C VAL A 117 36.22 0.64 2.33
N LEU A 118 36.13 -0.35 1.46
CA LEU A 118 36.27 -1.77 1.75
C LEU A 118 37.69 -2.22 1.43
N PHE A 119 38.33 -2.95 2.33
CA PHE A 119 39.71 -3.45 2.12
C PHE A 119 39.76 -4.95 1.79
N ASP A 120 38.64 -5.65 1.96
CA ASP A 120 38.45 -7.08 1.69
C ASP A 120 36.95 -7.41 1.59
N GLY A 121 36.26 -6.82 0.60
CA GLY A 121 34.83 -7.02 0.33
C GLY A 121 33.94 -6.96 1.58
N TRP A 122 33.05 -7.94 1.73
CA TRP A 122 32.19 -8.08 2.91
C TRP A 122 32.95 -8.37 4.21
N ALA A 123 34.13 -8.99 4.16
CA ALA A 123 34.93 -9.30 5.34
C ALA A 123 35.33 -8.02 6.09
N SER A 124 35.50 -6.91 5.36
CA SER A 124 35.75 -5.57 5.91
C SER A 124 34.78 -5.15 7.02
N LEU A 125 33.54 -5.68 7.05
CA LEU A 125 32.49 -5.31 8.00
C LEU A 125 32.46 -6.14 9.29
N PHE A 126 33.33 -7.15 9.41
CA PHE A 126 33.28 -8.14 10.49
C PHE A 126 34.68 -8.44 11.06
N ARG A 127 34.94 -7.95 12.28
CA ARG A 127 36.20 -8.15 13.02
C ARG A 127 36.69 -9.60 13.08
N ASP A 128 35.78 -10.57 13.17
CA ASP A 128 36.10 -11.99 13.30
C ASP A 128 36.45 -12.66 11.95
N ARG A 129 36.40 -11.90 10.85
CA ARG A 129 36.75 -12.33 9.49
C ARG A 129 38.02 -11.67 8.95
N VAL A 130 38.72 -10.87 9.76
CA VAL A 130 39.92 -10.13 9.35
C VAL A 130 41.11 -10.46 10.24
N VAL A 131 42.31 -10.33 9.66
CA VAL A 131 43.59 -10.47 10.39
C VAL A 131 43.70 -9.45 11.55
N PRO A 132 44.38 -9.78 12.67
CA PRO A 132 44.32 -8.98 13.91
C PRO A 132 44.63 -7.49 13.75
N TRP A 133 45.60 -7.13 12.91
CA TRP A 133 46.00 -5.73 12.67
C TRP A 133 44.99 -4.93 11.82
N ARG A 134 43.98 -5.58 11.21
CA ARG A 134 42.87 -4.94 10.49
C ARG A 134 41.58 -4.84 11.30
N ILE A 135 41.52 -5.38 12.53
CA ILE A 135 40.31 -5.35 13.38
C ILE A 135 39.81 -3.91 13.58
N SER A 136 40.69 -2.98 13.99
CA SER A 136 40.32 -1.59 14.23
C SER A 136 39.86 -0.83 12.98
N LEU A 137 40.31 -1.24 11.80
CA LEU A 137 39.82 -0.72 10.52
C LEU A 137 38.44 -1.30 10.20
N SER A 138 38.23 -2.61 10.45
CA SER A 138 36.93 -3.26 10.27
C SER A 138 35.85 -2.65 11.15
N GLU A 139 36.17 -2.40 12.42
CA GLU A 139 35.25 -1.78 13.37
C GLU A 139 34.86 -0.36 12.94
N LYS A 140 35.80 0.44 12.43
CA LYS A 140 35.50 1.77 11.87
C LYS A 140 34.61 1.74 10.63
N VAL A 141 34.89 0.86 9.66
CA VAL A 141 34.07 0.72 8.44
C VAL A 141 32.65 0.25 8.81
N ARG A 142 32.55 -0.65 9.79
CA ARG A 142 31.27 -1.13 10.32
C ARG A 142 30.52 -0.02 11.09
N GLU A 143 31.21 0.78 11.88
CA GLU A 143 30.63 1.93 12.59
C GLU A 143 30.11 3.00 11.63
N GLN A 144 30.87 3.33 10.57
CA GLN A 144 30.43 4.23 9.51
C GLN A 144 29.15 3.70 8.81
N LEU A 145 29.12 2.40 8.51
CA LEU A 145 27.95 1.76 7.89
C LEU A 145 26.70 1.84 8.81
N GLU A 146 26.85 1.51 10.09
CA GLU A 146 25.73 1.45 11.06
C GLU A 146 25.28 2.82 11.59
N GLY A 147 26.20 3.79 11.66
CA GLY A 147 26.02 5.11 12.27
C GLY A 147 25.70 6.25 11.31
N GLU A 148 26.14 6.15 10.05
CA GLU A 148 25.98 7.22 9.05
C GLU A 148 25.19 6.72 7.83
N VAL A 149 25.74 5.72 7.12
CA VAL A 149 25.26 5.29 5.79
C VAL A 149 23.86 4.66 5.84
N LEU A 150 23.66 3.65 6.70
CA LEU A 150 22.36 2.98 6.80
C LEU A 150 21.26 3.85 7.41
N PRO A 151 21.48 4.64 8.48
CA PRO A 151 20.49 5.59 8.98
C PRO A 151 19.96 6.54 7.91
N GLU A 152 20.86 7.15 7.13
CA GLU A 152 20.49 8.12 6.10
C GLU A 152 19.75 7.47 4.92
N PHE A 153 20.15 6.26 4.51
CA PHE A 153 19.42 5.49 3.51
C PHE A 153 18.01 5.12 3.99
N ILE A 154 17.88 4.51 5.17
CA ILE A 154 16.58 3.99 5.66
C ILE A 154 15.58 5.14 5.89
N ALA A 155 16.03 6.27 6.43
CA ALA A 155 15.16 7.43 6.66
C ALA A 155 14.47 7.94 5.38
N GLY A 156 15.15 7.85 4.23
CA GLY A 156 14.59 8.24 2.93
C GLY A 156 13.63 7.23 2.29
N ARG A 157 13.53 5.99 2.79
CA ARG A 157 12.74 4.94 2.11
C ARG A 157 11.28 4.91 2.57
N ARG A 158 10.37 4.80 1.60
CA ARG A 158 8.91 4.80 1.80
C ARG A 158 8.39 3.68 2.72
N TRP A 159 9.13 2.57 2.82
CA TRP A 159 8.82 1.44 3.69
C TRP A 159 9.23 1.63 5.16
N TYR A 160 10.03 2.65 5.49
CA TYR A 160 10.32 2.98 6.88
C TYR A 160 9.04 3.51 7.57
N ALA A 161 8.61 2.84 8.63
CA ALA A 161 7.29 3.06 9.22
C ALA A 161 7.21 4.32 10.09
N ALA A 162 8.32 4.73 10.72
CA ALA A 162 8.36 5.82 11.69
C ALA A 162 8.82 7.15 11.05
N LYS A 163 8.18 7.56 9.95
CA LYS A 163 8.54 8.77 9.17
C LYS A 163 8.58 10.10 9.96
N SER A 164 8.03 10.13 11.17
CA SER A 164 8.05 11.27 12.09
C SER A 164 9.23 11.29 13.06
N GLU A 165 10.09 10.26 13.06
CA GLU A 165 11.25 10.14 13.95
C GLU A 165 12.54 9.97 13.13
N PRO A 166 13.62 10.71 13.43
CA PRO A 166 14.91 10.47 12.79
C PRO A 166 15.50 9.14 13.25
N VAL A 167 16.15 8.43 12.31
CA VAL A 167 16.92 7.21 12.62
C VAL A 167 18.21 7.63 13.32
N ARG A 168 18.47 7.11 14.52
CA ARG A 168 19.71 7.38 15.28
C ARG A 168 20.84 6.43 14.95
N ARG A 169 20.53 5.14 14.78
CA ARG A 169 21.50 4.08 14.48
C ARG A 169 20.80 2.88 13.84
N VAL A 170 21.53 2.16 13.00
CA VAL A 170 21.09 0.89 12.40
C VAL A 170 22.13 -0.19 12.73
N GLU A 171 21.85 -1.06 13.69
CA GLU A 171 22.72 -2.20 14.04
C GLU A 171 22.46 -3.38 13.08
N ILE A 172 23.49 -4.01 12.51
CA ILE A 172 23.32 -5.30 11.85
C ILE A 172 23.17 -6.39 12.92
N ALA A 173 21.90 -6.74 13.20
CA ALA A 173 21.49 -7.64 14.27
C ALA A 173 21.67 -9.11 13.93
N ASP A 174 21.57 -9.52 12.67
CA ASP A 174 22.10 -10.79 12.20
C ASP A 174 22.51 -10.68 10.73
N HIS A 175 23.37 -11.59 10.27
CA HIS A 175 23.82 -11.60 8.89
C HIS A 175 24.27 -13.00 8.46
N VAL A 176 24.23 -13.21 7.14
CA VAL A 176 25.03 -14.23 6.47
C VAL A 176 25.55 -13.68 5.15
N GLU A 177 26.81 -13.97 4.84
CA GLU A 177 27.36 -13.78 3.50
C GLU A 177 26.99 -15.02 2.67
N TRP A 178 26.08 -14.85 1.70
CA TRP A 178 25.54 -15.93 0.89
C TRP A 178 26.22 -15.95 -0.49
N LYS A 179 26.88 -17.07 -0.81
CA LYS A 179 27.67 -17.27 -2.03
C LYS A 179 27.20 -18.49 -2.85
N PRO A 180 26.14 -18.37 -3.67
CA PRO A 180 25.85 -19.36 -4.70
C PRO A 180 26.69 -19.05 -5.96
N GLY A 181 27.73 -19.87 -6.19
CA GLY A 181 28.70 -19.62 -7.27
C GLY A 181 29.52 -18.36 -7.02
N ASP A 182 29.76 -17.59 -8.09
CA ASP A 182 30.68 -16.44 -8.09
C ASP A 182 30.05 -15.14 -7.57
N ARG A 183 28.74 -15.11 -7.28
CA ARG A 183 28.06 -13.95 -6.68
C ARG A 183 28.05 -14.05 -5.15
N SER A 184 28.11 -12.91 -4.48
CA SER A 184 28.17 -12.83 -3.01
C SER A 184 27.33 -11.69 -2.46
N TRP A 185 26.29 -12.00 -1.71
CA TRP A 185 25.41 -11.00 -1.07
C TRP A 185 25.49 -11.08 0.45
N LEU A 186 25.36 -9.93 1.12
CA LEU A 186 25.24 -9.88 2.57
C LEU A 186 23.76 -9.82 2.96
N VAL A 187 23.20 -10.95 3.35
CA VAL A 187 21.80 -11.08 3.75
C VAL A 187 21.68 -10.67 5.22
N ALA A 188 21.29 -9.42 5.49
CA ALA A 188 21.30 -8.84 6.84
C ALA A 188 19.90 -8.58 7.43
N LEU A 189 19.82 -8.71 8.75
CA LEU A 189 18.72 -8.22 9.58
C LEU A 189 19.20 -6.96 10.31
N ALA A 190 18.60 -5.82 9.98
CA ALA A 190 18.98 -4.50 10.50
C ALA A 190 18.04 -4.07 11.64
N ARG A 191 18.57 -3.78 12.82
CA ARG A 191 17.82 -3.28 13.97
C ARG A 191 17.94 -1.75 14.02
N VAL A 192 16.84 -1.08 13.72
CA VAL A 192 16.75 0.37 13.56
C VAL A 192 16.28 1.01 14.87
N GLN A 193 17.10 1.89 15.42
CA GLN A 193 16.84 2.67 16.63
C GLN A 193 16.37 4.09 16.25
N GLY A 194 15.13 4.44 16.64
CA GLY A 194 14.56 5.77 16.46
C GLY A 194 14.83 6.70 17.64
N THR A 195 13.97 7.70 17.83
CA THR A 195 13.99 8.55 19.03
C THR A 195 13.20 7.96 20.21
N SER A 196 12.27 7.06 19.92
CA SER A 196 11.53 6.25 20.88
C SER A 196 12.30 4.99 21.31
N ASP A 197 11.97 4.46 22.49
CA ASP A 197 12.55 3.21 23.03
C ASP A 197 12.17 1.94 22.22
N GLU A 198 11.25 2.03 21.24
CA GLU A 198 10.79 0.88 20.45
C GLU A 198 11.76 0.62 19.28
N THR A 199 12.56 -0.44 19.39
CA THR A 199 13.44 -0.86 18.30
C THR A 199 12.72 -1.72 17.28
N GLN A 200 12.97 -1.47 15.99
CA GLN A 200 12.32 -2.18 14.89
C GLN A 200 13.35 -2.99 14.09
N THR A 201 13.04 -4.24 13.76
CA THR A 201 13.92 -5.08 12.91
C THR A 201 13.45 -5.01 11.47
N TYR A 202 14.38 -4.84 10.54
CA TYR A 202 14.17 -4.76 9.11
C TYR A 202 15.00 -5.81 8.35
N PHE A 203 14.46 -6.34 7.26
CA PHE A 203 15.20 -7.17 6.32
C PHE A 203 15.88 -6.30 5.25
N LEU A 204 17.21 -6.42 5.17
CA LEU A 204 18.04 -5.62 4.29
C LEU A 204 19.14 -6.51 3.68
N PRO A 205 18.85 -7.23 2.57
CA PRO A 205 19.89 -7.90 1.81
C PRO A 205 20.68 -6.86 1.01
N LEU A 206 22.00 -7.01 0.96
CA LEU A 206 22.93 -6.05 0.39
C LEU A 206 23.77 -6.71 -0.71
N THR A 207 24.00 -5.98 -1.80
CA THR A 207 24.85 -6.38 -2.93
C THR A 207 26.02 -5.40 -3.11
N LEU A 208 27.13 -5.89 -3.66
CA LEU A 208 28.26 -5.09 -4.11
C LEU A 208 28.42 -5.31 -5.62
N ALA A 209 28.42 -4.21 -6.38
CA ALA A 209 28.72 -4.22 -7.81
C ALA A 209 29.90 -3.28 -8.07
N TRP A 210 30.81 -3.69 -8.96
CA TRP A 210 32.04 -2.97 -9.28
C TRP A 210 32.04 -2.53 -10.73
N GLU A 211 32.43 -1.29 -11.01
CA GLU A 211 32.38 -0.68 -12.34
C GLU A 211 33.22 -1.48 -13.36
N ASP A 212 34.44 -1.88 -12.98
CA ASP A 212 35.37 -2.66 -13.83
C ASP A 212 34.90 -4.09 -14.16
N VAL A 213 33.88 -4.60 -13.46
CA VAL A 213 33.45 -6.01 -13.53
C VAL A 213 32.02 -6.15 -14.04
N ASP A 214 31.13 -5.22 -13.66
CA ASP A 214 29.69 -5.32 -13.91
C ASP A 214 29.03 -3.93 -13.98
N GLU A 215 29.52 -3.10 -14.91
CA GLU A 215 28.96 -1.77 -15.22
C GLU A 215 27.44 -1.82 -15.47
N GLY A 216 26.95 -2.91 -16.09
CA GLY A 216 25.53 -3.14 -16.32
C GLY A 216 24.72 -3.23 -15.02
N LEU A 217 25.20 -4.00 -14.04
CA LEU A 217 24.58 -4.09 -12.71
C LEU A 217 24.71 -2.77 -11.93
N VAL A 218 25.85 -2.07 -12.00
CA VAL A 218 26.02 -0.75 -11.36
C VAL A 218 24.94 0.23 -11.87
N ASN A 219 24.73 0.29 -13.19
CA ASN A 219 23.70 1.12 -13.82
C ASN A 219 22.27 0.70 -13.40
N ALA A 220 21.97 -0.60 -13.38
CA ALA A 220 20.66 -1.12 -12.95
C ALA A 220 20.36 -0.81 -11.47
N LEU A 221 21.38 -0.82 -10.61
CA LEU A 221 21.26 -0.58 -9.17
C LEU A 221 21.09 0.91 -8.79
N GLY A 222 21.17 1.86 -9.71
CA GLY A 222 21.22 3.30 -9.39
C GLY A 222 20.14 3.80 -8.40
N SER A 223 18.90 3.30 -8.51
CA SER A 223 17.79 3.64 -7.60
C SER A 223 17.83 2.90 -6.23
N PHE A 224 18.53 1.77 -6.19
CA PHE A 224 18.72 0.88 -5.05
C PHE A 224 20.04 1.16 -4.29
N THR A 225 20.92 2.00 -4.86
CA THR A 225 22.20 2.37 -4.25
C THR A 225 22.04 2.98 -2.86
N ILE A 226 22.92 2.54 -1.96
CA ILE A 226 23.05 2.95 -0.56
C ILE A 226 24.26 3.88 -0.42
N ALA A 227 25.40 3.47 -0.97
CA ALA A 227 26.68 4.17 -0.90
C ALA A 227 27.56 3.83 -2.11
N LYS A 228 28.54 4.69 -2.41
CA LYS A 228 29.66 4.32 -3.29
C LYS A 228 30.60 3.40 -2.51
N ALA A 229 31.01 2.30 -3.11
CA ALA A 229 32.03 1.40 -2.56
C ALA A 229 33.37 1.68 -3.25
N ARG A 230 34.48 1.62 -2.52
CA ARG A 230 35.83 1.57 -3.10
C ARG A 230 36.62 0.44 -2.49
N GLN A 231 37.32 -0.33 -3.32
CA GLN A 231 38.25 -1.37 -2.88
C GLN A 231 39.54 -1.27 -3.69
N GLN A 232 40.62 -0.86 -3.02
CA GLN A 232 41.89 -0.52 -3.69
C GLN A 232 41.66 0.52 -4.81
N ALA A 233 41.93 0.16 -6.06
CA ALA A 233 41.66 1.00 -7.23
C ALA A 233 40.20 0.92 -7.72
N GLN A 234 39.49 -0.18 -7.41
CA GLN A 234 38.15 -0.45 -7.92
C GLN A 234 37.12 0.49 -7.29
N VAL A 235 36.21 1.00 -8.12
CA VAL A 235 35.05 1.80 -7.74
C VAL A 235 33.79 0.98 -8.01
N GLY A 236 32.76 1.18 -7.19
CA GLY A 236 31.52 0.43 -7.27
C GLY A 236 30.43 1.01 -6.39
N VAL A 237 29.38 0.22 -6.15
CA VAL A 237 28.24 0.59 -5.33
C VAL A 237 27.92 -0.51 -4.30
N LEU A 238 27.61 -0.07 -3.09
CA LEU A 238 26.84 -0.84 -2.12
C LEU A 238 25.37 -0.51 -2.38
N ALA A 239 24.55 -1.52 -2.65
CA ALA A 239 23.14 -1.35 -2.98
C ALA A 239 22.25 -2.38 -2.29
N ASP A 240 20.95 -2.12 -2.31
CA ASP A 240 19.93 -3.06 -1.86
C ASP A 240 19.79 -4.22 -2.86
N ALA A 241 20.04 -5.45 -2.41
CA ALA A 241 20.12 -6.61 -3.29
C ALA A 241 18.80 -6.96 -3.99
N PHE A 242 17.66 -6.42 -3.57
CA PHE A 242 16.43 -6.59 -4.35
C PHE A 242 16.47 -5.92 -5.73
N GLY A 243 17.39 -4.97 -5.96
CA GLY A 243 17.67 -4.41 -7.29
C GLY A 243 18.58 -5.28 -8.15
N ASP A 244 19.19 -6.33 -7.59
CA ASP A 244 20.07 -7.27 -8.28
C ASP A 244 19.24 -8.47 -8.78
N GLU A 245 19.07 -8.59 -10.10
CA GLU A 245 18.30 -9.69 -10.70
C GLU A 245 18.86 -11.07 -10.32
N THR A 246 20.17 -11.18 -10.14
CA THR A 246 20.83 -12.46 -9.84
C THR A 246 20.54 -12.90 -8.40
N PHE A 247 20.45 -11.95 -7.45
CA PHE A 247 19.94 -12.20 -6.10
C PHE A 247 18.49 -12.67 -6.10
N VAL A 248 17.62 -12.01 -6.88
CA VAL A 248 16.20 -12.37 -6.99
C VAL A 248 16.02 -13.78 -7.55
N ARG A 249 16.77 -14.13 -8.61
CA ARG A 249 16.77 -15.48 -9.20
C ARG A 249 17.28 -16.52 -8.20
N ALA A 250 18.41 -16.27 -7.53
CA ALA A 250 18.96 -17.17 -6.52
C ALA A 250 17.99 -17.40 -5.34
N LEU A 251 17.28 -16.36 -4.90
CA LEU A 251 16.25 -16.48 -3.85
C LEU A 251 15.14 -17.44 -4.28
N VAL A 252 14.63 -17.31 -5.52
CA VAL A 252 13.62 -18.24 -6.06
C VAL A 252 14.17 -19.66 -6.21
N THR A 253 15.40 -19.84 -6.69
CA THR A 253 16.07 -21.15 -6.78
C THR A 253 16.15 -21.84 -5.41
N ALA A 254 16.66 -21.13 -4.40
CA ALA A 254 16.83 -21.66 -3.05
C ALA A 254 15.48 -22.00 -2.37
N VAL A 255 14.39 -21.29 -2.71
CA VAL A 255 13.03 -21.69 -2.32
C VAL A 255 12.64 -23.02 -2.95
N GLY A 256 12.96 -23.27 -4.22
CA GLY A 256 12.67 -24.54 -4.88
C GLY A 256 13.44 -25.72 -4.30
N GLU A 257 14.72 -25.50 -3.98
CA GLU A 257 15.62 -26.50 -3.40
C GLU A 257 15.39 -26.75 -1.90
N GLY A 258 14.65 -25.87 -1.21
CA GLY A 258 14.39 -26.01 0.24
C GLY A 258 15.61 -25.75 1.13
N VAL A 259 16.54 -24.90 0.67
CA VAL A 259 17.84 -24.67 1.30
C VAL A 259 17.71 -24.17 2.75
N ARG A 260 18.66 -24.55 3.60
CA ARG A 260 18.87 -23.94 4.92
C ARG A 260 20.26 -23.33 4.99
N ILE A 261 20.35 -22.05 5.35
CA ILE A 261 21.61 -21.31 5.45
C ILE A 261 21.78 -20.84 6.90
N LYS A 262 22.87 -21.24 7.56
CA LYS A 262 23.19 -20.78 8.93
C LYS A 262 23.63 -19.31 8.87
N SER A 263 23.05 -18.47 9.73
CA SER A 263 23.49 -17.08 9.97
C SER A 263 24.19 -16.96 11.32
N ALA A 264 24.78 -15.80 11.60
CA ALA A 264 25.60 -15.61 12.80
C ALA A 264 24.83 -15.77 14.13
N ARG A 265 23.50 -15.52 14.16
CA ARG A 265 22.63 -15.66 15.36
C ARG A 265 21.32 -16.44 15.10
N GLY A 266 21.26 -17.19 13.99
CA GLY A 266 20.05 -17.88 13.56
C GLY A 266 20.26 -18.73 12.31
N SER A 267 19.24 -18.80 11.45
CA SER A 267 19.26 -19.48 10.16
C SER A 267 18.17 -18.96 9.23
N LEU A 268 18.43 -19.04 7.92
CA LEU A 268 17.48 -18.78 6.84
C LEU A 268 16.94 -20.11 6.34
N HIS A 269 15.62 -20.28 6.38
CA HIS A 269 14.89 -21.45 5.89
C HIS A 269 14.10 -21.06 4.64
N PHE A 270 14.52 -21.59 3.51
CA PHE A 270 13.82 -21.46 2.24
C PHE A 270 12.84 -22.64 2.14
N LYS A 271 11.56 -22.38 1.83
CA LYS A 271 10.48 -23.37 1.97
C LYS A 271 9.51 -23.33 0.79
N PRO A 272 9.56 -24.31 -0.13
CA PRO A 272 8.61 -24.42 -1.24
C PRO A 272 7.23 -24.89 -0.73
N THR A 273 6.22 -24.72 -1.56
CA THR A 273 4.90 -25.37 -1.45
C THR A 273 4.80 -26.53 -2.43
N SER A 274 3.73 -27.34 -2.34
CA SER A 274 3.46 -28.37 -3.36
C SER A 274 3.26 -27.78 -4.76
N ALA A 275 2.89 -26.49 -4.84
CA ALA A 275 2.66 -25.79 -6.08
C ALA A 275 3.94 -25.23 -6.74
N PHE A 276 5.10 -25.22 -6.07
CA PHE A 276 6.32 -24.53 -6.56
C PHE A 276 6.67 -24.89 -8.00
N ALA A 277 6.92 -26.18 -8.30
CA ALA A 277 7.40 -26.61 -9.62
C ALA A 277 6.44 -26.23 -10.76
N ARG A 278 5.13 -26.37 -10.53
CA ARG A 278 4.07 -26.01 -11.48
C ARG A 278 3.94 -24.49 -11.69
N LEU A 279 4.22 -23.70 -10.66
CA LEU A 279 4.08 -22.25 -10.70
C LEU A 279 5.31 -21.56 -11.30
N VAL A 280 6.51 -21.97 -10.89
CA VAL A 280 7.78 -21.40 -11.33
C VAL A 280 8.15 -21.87 -12.75
N GLY A 281 8.07 -23.17 -13.00
CA GLY A 281 8.59 -23.80 -14.23
C GLY A 281 10.12 -23.93 -14.23
N THR A 282 10.67 -24.67 -15.19
CA THR A 282 12.12 -24.93 -15.32
C THR A 282 12.89 -23.79 -16.01
N ASP A 283 12.18 -22.94 -16.74
CA ASP A 283 12.68 -21.86 -17.59
C ASP A 283 12.59 -20.47 -16.93
N PHE A 284 12.23 -20.38 -15.65
CA PHE A 284 12.08 -19.10 -14.94
C PHE A 284 13.35 -18.24 -14.93
N ALA A 285 14.52 -18.87 -15.07
CA ALA A 285 15.81 -18.21 -15.19
C ALA A 285 15.89 -17.25 -16.41
N ALA A 286 15.09 -17.47 -17.46
CA ALA A 286 15.02 -16.62 -18.65
C ALA A 286 13.96 -15.51 -18.56
N LEU A 287 13.15 -15.45 -17.50
CA LEU A 287 12.12 -14.42 -17.36
C LEU A 287 12.74 -13.04 -17.12
N PRO A 288 12.21 -11.95 -17.71
CA PRO A 288 12.65 -10.60 -17.36
C PRO A 288 12.30 -10.30 -15.90
N VAL A 289 13.25 -9.77 -15.12
CA VAL A 289 12.92 -9.26 -13.79
C VAL A 289 12.40 -7.84 -13.95
N THR A 290 11.38 -7.48 -13.19
CA THR A 290 10.84 -6.12 -13.19
C THR A 290 10.49 -5.73 -11.77
N MET A 291 10.82 -4.49 -11.41
CA MET A 291 10.55 -3.91 -10.10
C MET A 291 9.38 -2.93 -10.23
N PRO A 292 8.13 -3.31 -9.93
CA PRO A 292 7.02 -2.36 -9.94
C PRO A 292 7.28 -1.23 -8.94
N ASN A 293 7.04 0.01 -9.33
CA ASN A 293 7.32 1.21 -8.54
C ASN A 293 6.86 1.05 -7.07
N ALA A 294 7.72 1.46 -6.14
CA ALA A 294 7.70 1.09 -4.71
C ALA A 294 6.56 1.71 -3.87
N GLN A 295 5.30 1.59 -4.31
CA GLN A 295 4.13 2.11 -3.60
C GLN A 295 3.79 1.37 -2.28
N SER A 296 4.52 0.31 -1.96
CA SER A 296 4.24 -0.65 -0.88
C SER A 296 5.19 -0.48 0.32
N SER A 297 4.76 -0.90 1.51
CA SER A 297 5.60 -0.97 2.72
C SER A 297 6.64 -2.11 2.69
N ASN A 298 6.71 -2.83 1.58
CA ASN A 298 7.53 -4.01 1.30
C ASN A 298 8.09 -3.87 -0.12
N THR A 299 9.22 -4.51 -0.40
CA THR A 299 9.72 -4.58 -1.78
C THR A 299 8.94 -5.63 -2.57
N ILE A 300 8.66 -5.32 -3.82
CA ILE A 300 7.94 -6.19 -4.76
C ILE A 300 8.82 -6.35 -5.98
N VAL A 301 8.93 -7.59 -6.45
CA VAL A 301 9.64 -7.98 -7.67
C VAL A 301 8.70 -8.86 -8.48
N SER A 302 8.68 -8.71 -9.81
CA SER A 302 7.99 -9.63 -10.71
C SER A 302 9.03 -10.33 -11.60
N LEU A 303 8.86 -11.62 -11.86
CA LEU A 303 9.66 -12.34 -12.86
C LEU A 303 8.70 -12.71 -14.00
N GLY A 304 8.81 -11.92 -15.07
CA GLY A 304 7.81 -11.78 -16.12
C GLY A 304 6.39 -11.73 -15.56
N ASP A 305 5.48 -12.35 -16.31
CA ASP A 305 4.07 -12.43 -15.94
C ASP A 305 3.72 -13.74 -15.20
N ARG A 306 4.74 -14.44 -14.68
CA ARG A 306 4.57 -15.71 -13.95
C ARG A 306 4.70 -15.55 -12.45
N MET A 307 5.77 -14.94 -11.96
CA MET A 307 6.09 -14.88 -10.52
C MET A 307 5.98 -13.47 -9.95
N PHE A 308 5.50 -13.41 -8.71
CA PHE A 308 5.46 -12.23 -7.88
C PHE A 308 6.17 -12.53 -6.56
N LEU A 309 7.26 -11.83 -6.28
CA LEU A 309 8.05 -11.95 -5.07
C LEU A 309 7.85 -10.70 -4.19
N LYS A 310 7.58 -10.92 -2.91
CA LYS A 310 7.35 -9.89 -1.91
C LYS A 310 8.36 -10.01 -0.78
N GLY A 311 9.29 -9.06 -0.70
CA GLY A 311 10.27 -8.93 0.38
C GLY A 311 9.72 -8.10 1.54
N TYR A 312 9.49 -8.73 2.69
CA TYR A 312 8.97 -8.05 3.88
C TYR A 312 10.06 -7.18 4.50
N ARG A 313 9.88 -5.86 4.47
CA ARG A 313 10.90 -4.93 4.97
C ARG A 313 10.89 -4.85 6.48
N ARG A 314 9.78 -4.43 7.10
CA ARG A 314 9.66 -4.46 8.57
C ARG A 314 9.27 -5.86 9.02
N LEU A 315 10.12 -6.50 9.82
CA LEU A 315 9.89 -7.84 10.33
C LEU A 315 9.02 -7.81 11.59
N GLN A 316 8.15 -8.81 11.71
CA GLN A 316 7.35 -9.10 12.89
C GLN A 316 7.68 -10.52 13.36
N ALA A 317 7.69 -10.73 14.67
CA ALA A 317 7.95 -12.05 15.24
C ALA A 317 6.75 -12.97 15.07
N GLY A 318 7.01 -14.23 14.74
CA GLY A 318 6.01 -15.27 14.44
C GLY A 318 5.82 -15.51 12.94
N VAL A 319 4.90 -16.42 12.63
CA VAL A 319 4.51 -16.72 11.25
C VAL A 319 3.70 -15.56 10.68
N ASN A 320 4.03 -15.10 9.47
CA ASN A 320 3.24 -14.08 8.80
C ASN A 320 1.91 -14.67 8.31
N PRO A 321 0.74 -14.10 8.68
CA PRO A 321 -0.56 -14.62 8.25
C PRO A 321 -0.72 -14.74 6.73
N GLU A 322 -0.10 -13.86 5.94
CA GLU A 322 -0.15 -13.92 4.46
C GLU A 322 0.53 -15.18 3.91
N VAL A 323 1.57 -15.69 4.59
CA VAL A 323 2.23 -16.96 4.28
C VAL A 323 1.43 -18.14 4.80
N GLU A 324 0.99 -18.08 6.07
CA GLU A 324 0.25 -19.15 6.74
C GLU A 324 -1.05 -19.50 5.98
N ILE A 325 -1.89 -18.48 5.77
CA ILE A 325 -3.15 -18.59 5.04
C ILE A 325 -2.90 -18.89 3.56
N GLY A 326 -1.89 -18.25 2.96
CA GLY A 326 -1.54 -18.47 1.57
C GLY A 326 -1.13 -19.92 1.29
N ARG A 327 -0.36 -20.54 2.18
CA ARG A 327 -0.02 -21.97 2.13
C ARG A 327 -1.25 -22.85 2.32
N TYR A 328 -2.03 -22.62 3.38
CA TYR A 328 -3.23 -23.42 3.65
C TYR A 328 -4.21 -23.42 2.46
N LEU A 329 -4.48 -22.25 1.88
CA LEU A 329 -5.35 -22.14 0.70
C LEU A 329 -4.72 -22.73 -0.59
N THR A 330 -3.40 -22.88 -0.66
CA THR A 330 -2.70 -23.44 -1.84
C THR A 330 -2.54 -24.96 -1.76
N ASP A 331 -2.02 -25.46 -0.64
CA ASP A 331 -1.61 -26.85 -0.47
C ASP A 331 -2.72 -27.73 0.12
N VAL A 332 -3.50 -27.20 1.08
CA VAL A 332 -4.52 -27.98 1.82
C VAL A 332 -5.89 -27.87 1.14
N VAL A 333 -6.43 -26.65 1.02
CA VAL A 333 -7.80 -26.46 0.48
C VAL A 333 -7.84 -26.25 -1.04
N GLN A 334 -6.69 -25.98 -1.66
CA GLN A 334 -6.52 -25.80 -3.11
C GLN A 334 -7.53 -24.78 -3.71
N PHE A 335 -7.78 -23.68 -3.01
CA PHE A 335 -8.84 -22.73 -3.32
C PHE A 335 -8.56 -21.95 -4.61
N ALA A 336 -9.31 -22.25 -5.68
CA ALA A 336 -9.06 -21.76 -7.03
C ALA A 336 -9.01 -20.22 -7.18
N HIS A 337 -9.68 -19.46 -6.29
CA HIS A 337 -9.83 -18.02 -6.38
C HIS A 337 -8.86 -17.19 -5.52
N CYS A 338 -7.90 -17.80 -4.81
CA CYS A 338 -6.77 -17.06 -4.23
C CYS A 338 -5.61 -16.87 -5.23
N VAL A 339 -4.54 -16.21 -4.78
CA VAL A 339 -3.23 -16.26 -5.44
C VAL A 339 -2.46 -17.43 -4.83
N PRO A 340 -2.08 -18.45 -5.59
CA PRO A 340 -1.36 -19.58 -5.03
C PRO A 340 0.09 -19.19 -4.68
N VAL A 341 0.54 -19.67 -3.53
CA VAL A 341 1.90 -19.47 -3.00
C VAL A 341 2.83 -20.51 -3.59
N ALA A 342 3.98 -20.10 -4.12
CA ALA A 342 5.06 -21.01 -4.55
C ALA A 342 6.01 -21.33 -3.39
N GLY A 343 6.25 -20.39 -2.47
CA GLY A 343 7.05 -20.64 -1.27
C GLY A 343 7.32 -19.39 -0.44
N SER A 344 8.12 -19.53 0.62
CA SER A 344 8.57 -18.41 1.46
C SER A 344 10.03 -18.56 1.87
N VAL A 345 10.60 -17.46 2.35
CA VAL A 345 11.87 -17.43 3.08
C VAL A 345 11.57 -16.97 4.50
N GLU A 346 12.01 -17.75 5.49
CA GLU A 346 11.80 -17.52 6.91
C GLU A 346 13.14 -17.46 7.64
N TYR A 347 13.30 -16.50 8.54
CA TYR A 347 14.37 -16.49 9.53
C TYR A 347 13.93 -17.27 10.76
N VAL A 348 14.85 -18.06 11.33
CA VAL A 348 14.70 -18.75 12.61
C VAL A 348 15.90 -18.42 13.49
N ALA A 349 15.67 -17.66 14.56
CA ALA A 349 16.68 -17.34 15.57
C ALA A 349 17.05 -18.57 16.41
N GLU A 350 18.20 -18.52 17.09
CA GLU A 350 18.65 -19.60 18.00
C GLU A 350 17.72 -19.80 19.21
N ASP A 351 16.97 -18.78 19.62
CA ASP A 351 15.92 -18.88 20.63
C ASP A 351 14.57 -19.37 20.09
N GLY A 352 14.53 -19.85 18.84
CA GLY A 352 13.34 -20.38 18.19
C GLY A 352 12.35 -19.32 17.66
N ARG A 353 12.59 -18.02 17.88
CA ARG A 353 11.75 -16.96 17.29
C ARG A 353 11.87 -16.97 15.77
N THR A 354 10.72 -16.95 15.08
CA THR A 354 10.65 -16.91 13.63
C THR A 354 10.26 -15.53 13.11
N ALA A 355 10.61 -15.22 11.86
CA ALA A 355 10.09 -14.08 11.11
C ALA A 355 10.10 -14.38 9.60
N THR A 356 9.05 -14.01 8.87
CA THR A 356 9.04 -14.16 7.40
C THR A 356 9.82 -13.02 6.73
N LEU A 357 10.79 -13.38 5.88
CA LEU A 357 11.60 -12.44 5.11
C LEU A 357 11.05 -12.19 3.69
N ALA A 358 10.59 -13.24 3.02
CA ALA A 358 10.03 -13.14 1.67
C ALA A 358 8.91 -14.15 1.40
N LEU A 359 8.08 -13.85 0.40
CA LEU A 359 6.99 -14.68 -0.11
C LEU A 359 7.07 -14.70 -1.64
N VAL A 360 6.98 -15.89 -2.24
CA VAL A 360 6.91 -16.09 -3.69
C VAL A 360 5.52 -16.62 -4.04
N GLN A 361 4.85 -15.97 -4.97
CA GLN A 361 3.47 -16.21 -5.39
C GLN A 361 3.33 -16.19 -6.91
N LYS A 362 2.21 -16.69 -7.43
CA LYS A 362 1.85 -16.47 -8.83
C LYS A 362 1.57 -14.98 -9.09
N TYR A 363 2.16 -14.44 -10.15
CA TYR A 363 1.77 -13.15 -10.70
C TYR A 363 0.34 -13.21 -11.25
N VAL A 364 -0.45 -12.17 -11.00
CA VAL A 364 -1.82 -12.06 -11.51
C VAL A 364 -2.02 -10.66 -12.08
N TYR A 365 -2.14 -10.59 -13.40
CA TYR A 365 -2.52 -9.36 -14.10
C TYR A 365 -3.81 -8.79 -13.49
N ASN A 366 -3.81 -7.48 -13.26
CA ASN A 366 -4.95 -6.74 -12.77
C ASN A 366 -4.93 -5.31 -13.32
N GLN A 367 -6.11 -4.71 -13.41
CA GLN A 367 -6.28 -3.33 -13.86
C GLN A 367 -6.72 -2.47 -12.67
N GLY A 368 -5.80 -2.31 -11.71
CA GLY A 368 -6.05 -1.60 -10.45
C GLY A 368 -6.79 -2.44 -9.41
N SER A 369 -7.27 -1.78 -8.35
CA SER A 369 -8.01 -2.45 -7.27
C SER A 369 -9.52 -2.20 -7.36
N GLY A 370 -10.32 -3.10 -6.80
CA GLY A 370 -11.77 -2.91 -6.67
C GLY A 370 -12.17 -1.65 -5.87
N TRP A 371 -11.27 -1.10 -5.03
CA TRP A 371 -11.48 0.19 -4.39
C TRP A 371 -11.41 1.34 -5.41
N ASP A 372 -10.32 1.41 -6.18
CA ASP A 372 -10.11 2.46 -7.17
C ASP A 372 -11.16 2.36 -8.30
N TYR A 373 -11.52 1.14 -8.70
CA TYR A 373 -12.62 0.88 -9.64
C TYR A 373 -13.97 1.39 -9.11
N THR A 374 -14.27 1.16 -7.83
CA THR A 374 -15.52 1.62 -7.19
C THR A 374 -15.56 3.15 -7.12
N LEU A 375 -14.46 3.81 -6.74
CA LEU A 375 -14.39 5.27 -6.71
C LEU A 375 -14.56 5.85 -8.12
N ASN A 376 -13.77 5.40 -9.10
CA ASN A 376 -13.86 5.87 -10.49
C ASN A 376 -15.27 5.66 -11.08
N TYR A 377 -15.96 4.59 -10.70
CA TYR A 377 -17.35 4.34 -11.09
C TYR A 377 -18.32 5.34 -10.45
N LEU A 378 -18.19 5.59 -9.14
CA LEU A 378 -19.03 6.56 -8.42
C LEU A 378 -18.79 7.99 -8.92
N ASP A 379 -17.54 8.38 -9.14
CA ASP A 379 -17.17 9.69 -9.67
C ASP A 379 -17.83 9.93 -11.03
N ARG A 380 -17.71 8.98 -11.97
CA ARG A 380 -18.38 9.04 -13.28
C ARG A 380 -19.90 9.14 -13.15
N PHE A 381 -20.52 8.31 -12.31
CA PHE A 381 -21.97 8.33 -12.09
C PHE A 381 -22.47 9.68 -11.54
N PHE A 382 -21.74 10.29 -10.59
CA PHE A 382 -22.09 11.61 -10.07
C PHE A 382 -21.77 12.74 -11.06
N GLU A 383 -20.71 12.62 -11.86
CA GLU A 383 -20.43 13.57 -12.95
C GLU A 383 -21.55 13.56 -13.99
N ASP A 384 -22.00 12.40 -14.45
CA ASP A 384 -23.07 12.27 -15.46
C ASP A 384 -24.38 12.89 -14.94
N ILE A 385 -24.79 12.60 -13.70
CA ILE A 385 -25.95 13.25 -13.03
C ILE A 385 -25.77 14.76 -12.89
N SER A 386 -24.55 15.26 -12.67
CA SER A 386 -24.31 16.71 -12.56
C SER A 386 -24.41 17.44 -13.90
N ARG A 387 -24.28 16.72 -15.02
CA ARG A 387 -24.26 17.25 -16.39
C ARG A 387 -25.61 17.14 -17.05
N GLU A 388 -26.34 16.06 -16.79
CA GLU A 388 -27.70 15.85 -17.28
C GLU A 388 -28.71 16.25 -16.20
N ALA A 389 -29.39 17.38 -16.38
CA ALA A 389 -30.48 17.83 -15.50
C ALA A 389 -31.77 16.99 -15.65
N THR A 390 -31.63 15.71 -16.01
CA THR A 390 -32.70 14.81 -16.40
C THR A 390 -32.47 13.45 -15.74
N THR A 391 -33.55 12.81 -15.30
CA THR A 391 -33.51 11.59 -14.50
C THR A 391 -32.86 10.43 -15.25
N VAL A 392 -31.73 9.92 -14.74
CA VAL A 392 -31.10 8.69 -15.22
C VAL A 392 -31.98 7.48 -14.85
N THR A 393 -33.01 7.22 -15.65
CA THR A 393 -34.06 6.22 -15.42
C THR A 393 -33.99 5.04 -16.39
N GLY A 394 -32.77 4.56 -16.66
CA GLY A 394 -32.58 3.20 -17.16
C GLY A 394 -32.87 2.20 -16.02
N ALA A 395 -33.56 1.09 -16.30
CA ALA A 395 -33.98 0.13 -15.27
C ALA A 395 -32.81 -0.59 -14.56
N ASP A 396 -31.57 -0.47 -15.06
CA ASP A 396 -30.38 -1.06 -14.44
C ASP A 396 -29.11 -0.21 -14.68
N VAL A 397 -29.14 1.08 -14.30
CA VAL A 397 -27.98 2.02 -14.39
C VAL A 397 -26.72 1.44 -13.73
N HIS A 398 -26.91 0.58 -12.72
CA HIS A 398 -25.85 0.00 -11.91
C HIS A 398 -25.49 -1.45 -12.28
N GLY A 399 -26.09 -2.01 -13.34
CA GLY A 399 -26.05 -3.44 -13.63
C GLY A 399 -24.65 -4.04 -13.73
N GLY A 400 -23.77 -3.38 -14.49
CA GLY A 400 -22.36 -3.78 -14.61
C GLY A 400 -21.64 -3.80 -13.27
N TYR A 401 -21.75 -2.73 -12.48
CA TYR A 401 -21.16 -2.66 -11.15
C TYR A 401 -21.77 -3.69 -10.18
N THR A 402 -23.08 -3.93 -10.27
CA THR A 402 -23.80 -4.84 -9.37
C THR A 402 -23.51 -6.31 -9.69
N ALA A 403 -23.34 -6.68 -10.96
CA ALA A 403 -22.89 -8.01 -11.38
C ALA A 403 -21.46 -8.31 -10.87
N LEU A 404 -20.59 -7.30 -10.94
CA LEU A 404 -19.24 -7.36 -10.39
C LEU A 404 -19.27 -7.49 -8.85
N ALA A 405 -20.05 -6.66 -8.14
CA ALA A 405 -20.22 -6.74 -6.68
C ALA A 405 -20.82 -8.09 -6.23
N ARG A 406 -21.78 -8.65 -6.98
CA ARG A 406 -22.32 -10.00 -6.76
C ARG A 406 -21.23 -11.08 -6.86
N THR A 407 -20.36 -10.96 -7.85
CA THR A 407 -19.21 -11.86 -8.03
C THR A 407 -18.25 -11.79 -6.84
N LEU A 408 -17.96 -10.60 -6.33
CA LEU A 408 -17.14 -10.42 -5.12
C LEU A 408 -17.80 -11.08 -3.89
N GLY A 409 -19.10 -10.90 -3.70
CA GLY A 409 -19.86 -11.55 -2.64
C GLY A 409 -19.77 -13.08 -2.71
N MET A 410 -19.92 -13.64 -3.91
CA MET A 410 -19.80 -15.08 -4.17
C MET A 410 -18.38 -15.59 -3.85
N ARG A 411 -17.31 -14.95 -4.35
CA ARG A 411 -15.93 -15.36 -4.06
C ARG A 411 -15.57 -15.23 -2.57
N THR A 412 -16.16 -14.27 -1.87
CA THR A 412 -16.00 -14.13 -0.41
C THR A 412 -16.69 -15.26 0.34
N ALA A 413 -17.91 -15.63 -0.07
CA ALA A 413 -18.64 -16.75 0.52
C ALA A 413 -17.93 -18.09 0.28
N GLU A 414 -17.41 -18.32 -0.92
CA GLU A 414 -16.61 -19.51 -1.26
C GLU A 414 -15.31 -19.57 -0.44
N LEU A 415 -14.64 -18.44 -0.23
CA LEU A 415 -13.45 -18.36 0.65
C LEU A 415 -13.80 -18.69 2.11
N HIS A 416 -14.93 -18.22 2.62
CA HIS A 416 -15.40 -18.59 3.96
C HIS A 416 -15.75 -20.09 4.04
N ALA A 417 -16.37 -20.66 3.00
CA ALA A 417 -16.63 -22.09 2.93
C ALA A 417 -15.33 -22.92 2.87
N ALA A 418 -14.31 -22.44 2.17
CA ALA A 418 -12.97 -23.03 2.14
C ALA A 418 -12.30 -23.06 3.53
N PHE A 419 -12.45 -21.99 4.32
CA PHE A 419 -11.97 -21.96 5.71
C PHE A 419 -12.81 -22.82 6.67
N ALA A 420 -14.09 -23.05 6.39
CA ALA A 420 -14.99 -23.82 7.26
C ALA A 420 -14.86 -25.35 7.11
N GLN A 421 -13.90 -25.84 6.32
CA GLN A 421 -13.61 -27.26 6.17
C GLN A 421 -12.79 -27.78 7.37
N ASN A 422 -13.11 -28.99 7.86
CA ASN A 422 -12.23 -29.71 8.77
C ASN A 422 -11.16 -30.41 7.93
N THR A 423 -9.90 -30.02 8.13
CA THR A 423 -8.72 -30.51 7.42
C THR A 423 -7.78 -31.30 8.33
N GLY A 424 -7.99 -31.27 9.65
CA GLY A 424 -7.12 -31.86 10.65
C GLY A 424 -6.01 -30.94 11.13
N ASP A 425 -5.95 -29.69 10.64
CA ASP A 425 -5.03 -28.66 11.12
C ASP A 425 -5.69 -27.84 12.25
N PRO A 426 -5.24 -27.95 13.52
CA PRO A 426 -5.84 -27.21 14.64
C PRO A 426 -5.70 -25.68 14.57
N ALA A 427 -4.90 -25.14 13.65
CA ALA A 427 -4.83 -23.70 13.37
C ALA A 427 -5.97 -23.23 12.46
N PHE A 428 -6.48 -24.09 11.57
CA PHE A 428 -7.50 -23.74 10.57
C PHE A 428 -8.85 -24.41 10.79
N ASP A 429 -8.91 -25.55 11.46
CA ASP A 429 -10.16 -26.24 11.74
C ASP A 429 -11.13 -25.34 12.56
N PRO A 430 -12.41 -25.26 12.17
CA PRO A 430 -13.39 -24.39 12.82
C PRO A 430 -13.68 -24.86 14.26
N VAL A 431 -13.69 -23.89 15.18
CA VAL A 431 -14.01 -24.13 16.60
C VAL A 431 -15.37 -23.50 16.93
N PRO A 432 -16.24 -24.15 17.74
CA PRO A 432 -17.46 -23.53 18.24
C PRO A 432 -17.14 -22.25 19.03
N LEU A 433 -17.81 -21.15 18.69
CA LEU A 433 -17.60 -19.87 19.37
C LEU A 433 -18.23 -19.89 20.77
N ALA A 434 -17.41 -19.84 21.82
CA ALA A 434 -17.89 -19.95 23.19
C ALA A 434 -18.47 -18.63 23.74
N ALA A 435 -19.51 -18.68 24.57
CA ALA A 435 -20.14 -17.49 25.14
C ALA A 435 -19.18 -16.51 25.86
N PRO A 436 -18.14 -16.96 26.60
CA PRO A 436 -17.13 -16.06 27.17
C PRO A 436 -16.30 -15.32 26.12
N GLU A 437 -16.01 -15.94 24.97
CA GLU A 437 -15.32 -15.26 23.86
C GLU A 437 -16.21 -14.16 23.26
N VAL A 438 -17.49 -14.46 23.01
CA VAL A 438 -18.47 -13.46 22.50
C VAL A 438 -18.57 -12.26 23.45
N ALA A 439 -18.62 -12.50 24.75
CA ALA A 439 -18.64 -11.44 25.76
C ALA A 439 -17.35 -10.60 25.71
N ALA A 440 -16.18 -11.24 25.66
CA ALA A 440 -14.90 -10.54 25.55
C ALA A 440 -14.73 -9.76 24.23
N TRP A 441 -15.35 -10.21 23.13
CA TRP A 441 -15.34 -9.47 21.86
C TRP A 441 -16.27 -8.28 21.90
N THR A 442 -17.49 -8.47 22.43
CA THR A 442 -18.47 -7.41 22.66
C THR A 442 -17.88 -6.28 23.50
N GLU A 443 -17.19 -6.61 24.57
CA GLU A 443 -16.59 -5.61 25.45
C GLU A 443 -15.42 -4.88 24.78
N ARG A 444 -14.55 -5.59 24.02
CA ARG A 444 -13.49 -4.94 23.23
C ARG A 444 -14.04 -3.98 22.16
N LEU A 445 -15.16 -4.33 21.53
CA LEU A 445 -15.83 -3.46 20.55
C LEU A 445 -16.47 -2.23 21.20
N ARG A 446 -17.05 -2.36 22.40
CA ARG A 446 -17.53 -1.22 23.21
C ARG A 446 -16.40 -0.29 23.63
N ASP A 447 -15.30 -0.85 24.14
CA ASP A 447 -14.09 -0.12 24.51
C ASP A 447 -13.53 0.71 23.34
N GLU A 448 -13.49 0.11 22.15
CA GLU A 448 -13.03 0.76 20.93
C GLU A 448 -14.01 1.85 20.46
N ALA A 449 -15.31 1.56 20.43
CA ALA A 449 -16.34 2.53 20.07
C ALA A 449 -16.31 3.77 21.00
N THR A 450 -16.21 3.56 22.31
CA THR A 450 -16.09 4.64 23.31
C THR A 450 -14.85 5.50 23.03
N ARG A 451 -13.67 4.90 22.84
CA ARG A 451 -12.44 5.65 22.53
C ARG A 451 -12.52 6.46 21.23
N VAL A 452 -13.21 5.94 20.21
CA VAL A 452 -13.44 6.67 18.95
C VAL A 452 -14.38 7.85 19.18
N LEU A 453 -15.47 7.66 19.95
CA LEU A 453 -16.40 8.73 20.31
C LEU A 453 -15.73 9.82 21.16
N ASP A 454 -14.97 9.46 22.20
CA ASP A 454 -14.20 10.38 23.04
C ASP A 454 -13.25 11.23 22.18
N ARG A 455 -12.59 10.62 21.19
CA ARG A 455 -11.68 11.31 20.26
C ARG A 455 -12.43 12.26 19.34
N LEU A 456 -13.63 11.90 18.86
CA LEU A 456 -14.48 12.76 18.05
C LEU A 456 -15.00 13.97 18.84
N ASP A 457 -15.43 13.78 20.08
CA ASP A 457 -15.90 14.88 20.93
C ASP A 457 -14.74 15.80 21.36
N ALA A 458 -13.55 15.25 21.63
CA ALA A 458 -12.33 16.04 21.83
C ALA A 458 -11.91 16.85 20.58
N MET A 459 -12.22 16.37 19.36
CA MET A 459 -12.02 17.13 18.12
C MET A 459 -13.10 18.20 17.92
N ARG A 460 -14.37 17.91 18.24
CA ARG A 460 -15.48 18.88 18.20
C ARG A 460 -15.22 20.09 19.09
N PHE A 461 -14.72 19.88 20.32
CA PHE A 461 -14.36 20.99 21.21
C PHE A 461 -13.22 21.89 20.68
N ARG A 462 -12.43 21.43 19.70
CA ARG A 462 -11.40 22.24 19.03
C ARG A 462 -11.88 22.93 17.75
N SER A 463 -13.05 22.56 17.23
CA SER A 463 -13.59 23.09 15.97
C SER A 463 -14.97 23.71 16.19
N SER A 464 -14.98 24.97 16.63
CA SER A 464 -16.18 25.72 17.03
C SER A 464 -17.10 26.16 15.86
N ARG A 465 -17.06 25.47 14.72
CA ARG A 465 -17.92 25.73 13.53
C ARG A 465 -18.23 24.47 12.71
N ALA A 466 -19.14 23.60 13.20
CA ALA A 466 -20.10 22.83 12.38
C ALA A 466 -21.04 21.95 13.24
N PRO A 467 -22.38 22.03 13.08
CA PRO A 467 -23.31 21.06 13.66
C PRO A 467 -23.65 19.91 12.68
N MET A 468 -23.65 18.66 13.17
CA MET A 468 -24.24 17.50 12.47
C MET A 468 -24.82 16.46 13.45
N PRO A 469 -25.78 15.60 13.02
CA PRO A 469 -26.84 15.11 13.92
C PRO A 469 -26.49 13.94 14.85
N ILE A 470 -27.20 13.89 15.98
CA ILE A 470 -27.01 12.97 17.13
C ILE A 470 -27.50 11.51 16.88
N ALA A 471 -27.97 11.19 15.67
CA ALA A 471 -28.76 9.97 15.39
C ALA A 471 -28.04 8.63 15.63
N CYS A 472 -26.71 8.55 15.49
CA CYS A 472 -25.97 7.28 15.53
C CYS A 472 -25.89 6.65 16.95
N TRP A 473 -26.12 7.42 18.02
CA TRP A 473 -25.93 6.96 19.40
C TRP A 473 -26.99 5.93 19.88
N ARG A 474 -28.16 5.87 19.24
CA ARG A 474 -29.28 5.01 19.67
C ARG A 474 -29.36 3.63 18.99
N SER A 475 -28.64 3.40 17.90
CA SER A 475 -28.68 2.10 17.19
C SER A 475 -27.77 1.06 17.82
N VAL A 476 -26.56 1.45 18.22
CA VAL A 476 -25.55 0.52 18.77
C VAL A 476 -26.02 -0.14 20.08
N THR A 477 -26.81 0.57 20.88
CA THR A 477 -27.38 0.04 22.13
C THR A 477 -28.56 -0.91 21.90
N SER A 478 -29.33 -0.79 20.81
CA SER A 478 -30.53 -1.60 20.58
C SER A 478 -30.23 -3.03 20.10
N CYS A 479 -29.13 -3.26 19.39
CA CYS A 479 -28.70 -4.62 18.97
C CYS A 479 -28.35 -5.56 20.14
N SER A 480 -28.18 -5.05 21.36
CA SER A 480 -27.78 -5.84 22.53
C SER A 480 -28.87 -6.75 23.14
N ARG A 481 -30.11 -6.71 22.63
CA ARG A 481 -31.29 -7.34 23.26
C ARG A 481 -31.99 -8.43 22.42
N GLY A 482 -31.40 -8.86 21.30
CA GLY A 482 -32.04 -9.76 20.33
C GLY A 482 -31.19 -10.95 19.89
N SER A 483 -30.80 -11.82 20.83
CA SER A 483 -30.05 -13.04 20.50
C SER A 483 -30.94 -14.14 19.90
N ARG A 484 -31.02 -14.21 18.58
CA ARG A 484 -31.32 -15.48 17.89
C ARG A 484 -30.03 -16.31 17.79
N PRO A 485 -30.05 -17.64 18.01
CA PRO A 485 -28.89 -18.47 17.74
C PRO A 485 -28.62 -18.47 16.22
N MET A 486 -27.46 -17.94 15.83
CA MET A 486 -26.90 -18.18 14.50
C MET A 486 -25.97 -19.41 14.56
N PRO A 487 -25.83 -20.18 13.48
CA PRO A 487 -24.75 -21.16 13.37
C PRO A 487 -23.40 -20.41 13.28
N THR A 488 -22.72 -20.27 14.42
CA THR A 488 -21.42 -19.55 14.52
C THR A 488 -20.25 -20.50 14.74
N THR A 489 -19.88 -21.24 13.71
CA THR A 489 -18.51 -21.75 13.58
C THR A 489 -17.58 -20.58 13.30
N THR A 490 -16.47 -20.46 14.04
CA THR A 490 -15.44 -19.46 13.73
C THR A 490 -14.11 -20.14 13.47
N VAL A 491 -13.47 -19.75 12.39
CA VAL A 491 -12.13 -20.20 12.01
C VAL A 491 -11.11 -19.21 12.59
N LYS A 492 -10.01 -19.68 13.18
CA LYS A 492 -9.01 -18.76 13.76
C LYS A 492 -8.43 -17.80 12.70
N ALA A 493 -8.28 -18.25 11.45
CA ALA A 493 -7.85 -17.42 10.32
C ALA A 493 -8.83 -16.26 10.01
N SER A 494 -10.15 -16.46 10.14
CA SER A 494 -11.14 -15.40 9.89
C SER A 494 -11.11 -14.27 10.92
N ARG A 495 -10.36 -14.43 12.03
CA ARG A 495 -10.07 -13.35 13.00
C ARG A 495 -9.11 -12.28 12.44
N HIS A 496 -8.46 -12.51 11.29
CA HIS A 496 -7.45 -11.61 10.70
C HIS A 496 -7.73 -11.18 9.25
N VAL A 497 -8.47 -11.97 8.46
CA VAL A 497 -8.65 -11.72 7.01
C VAL A 497 -9.85 -10.80 6.72
N CYS A 498 -9.60 -9.49 6.70
CA CYS A 498 -10.57 -8.49 6.24
C CYS A 498 -9.90 -7.35 5.45
N THR A 499 -9.01 -7.68 4.51
CA THR A 499 -8.49 -6.71 3.52
C THR A 499 -7.93 -7.41 2.28
N GLY A 500 -8.71 -7.39 1.19
CA GLY A 500 -8.31 -7.94 -0.11
C GLY A 500 -7.99 -6.87 -1.14
N ILE A 501 -6.98 -7.15 -1.97
CA ILE A 501 -6.91 -6.61 -3.34
C ILE A 501 -7.92 -7.40 -4.16
N ILE A 502 -8.82 -6.69 -4.84
CA ILE A 502 -9.83 -7.30 -5.70
C ILE A 502 -9.33 -7.25 -7.14
N ILE A 503 -9.12 -8.42 -7.72
CA ILE A 503 -8.95 -8.62 -9.16
C ILE A 503 -10.28 -9.23 -9.62
N TRP A 504 -11.04 -8.58 -10.51
CA TRP A 504 -12.38 -9.04 -10.85
C TRP A 504 -12.37 -10.52 -11.32
N GLY A 505 -12.96 -11.41 -10.51
CA GLY A 505 -12.94 -12.87 -10.70
C GLY A 505 -12.13 -13.69 -9.66
N ARG A 506 -11.25 -13.05 -8.87
CA ARG A 506 -10.46 -13.64 -7.77
C ARG A 506 -10.52 -12.80 -6.49
N CYS A 507 -10.30 -13.43 -5.34
CA CYS A 507 -10.15 -12.75 -4.06
C CYS A 507 -8.68 -12.83 -3.61
N CYS A 508 -7.92 -11.74 -3.78
CA CYS A 508 -6.49 -11.71 -3.47
C CYS A 508 -6.24 -11.02 -2.13
N SER A 509 -5.89 -11.74 -1.07
CA SER A 509 -5.66 -11.15 0.26
C SER A 509 -4.29 -10.44 0.37
N CYS A 510 -4.07 -9.36 -0.39
CA CYS A 510 -2.76 -8.70 -0.51
C CYS A 510 -2.75 -7.17 -0.24
N ARG A 511 -3.72 -6.61 0.51
CA ARG A 511 -3.51 -5.29 1.16
C ARG A 511 -3.27 -5.50 2.65
N THR A 512 -2.16 -4.95 3.13
CA THR A 512 -1.51 -5.34 4.39
C THR A 512 -2.30 -4.92 5.63
N ILE A 513 -2.44 -5.82 6.60
CA ILE A 513 -3.04 -5.62 7.94
C ILE A 513 -2.22 -4.65 8.83
N SER A 514 -1.05 -4.21 8.37
CA SER A 514 -0.01 -3.54 9.17
C SER A 514 -0.32 -2.12 9.66
N SER A 515 -1.42 -1.47 9.24
CA SER A 515 -1.76 -0.10 9.67
C SER A 515 -2.54 -0.03 11.00
N LEU A 516 -3.20 -1.11 11.41
CA LEU A 516 -4.11 -1.12 12.57
C LEU A 516 -3.50 -1.65 13.87
N SER A 517 -2.42 -2.44 13.82
CA SER A 517 -1.77 -3.00 15.02
C SER A 517 -0.87 -1.98 15.74
N THR A 518 -0.22 -1.07 15.00
CA THR A 518 0.76 -0.08 15.52
C THR A 518 0.18 0.86 16.57
N SER A 519 -1.14 1.11 16.54
CA SER A 519 -1.83 1.93 17.54
C SER A 519 -2.09 1.20 18.87
N ARG A 520 -2.05 -0.13 18.91
CA ARG A 520 -2.55 -0.93 20.06
C ARG A 520 -1.47 -1.43 21.01
N ALA A 521 -0.25 -1.68 20.52
CA ALA A 521 0.86 -2.14 21.35
C ALA A 521 1.38 -1.01 22.29
N SER A 522 1.80 0.12 21.72
CA SER A 522 2.37 1.26 22.45
C SER A 522 1.45 1.82 23.55
N HIS A 523 0.13 1.72 23.38
CA HIS A 523 -0.84 2.19 24.36
C HIS A 523 -1.02 1.27 25.58
N ARG A 524 -0.78 -0.05 25.45
CA ARG A 524 -0.90 -0.99 26.58
C ARG A 524 0.30 -0.91 27.54
N GLU A 525 1.50 -0.67 27.01
CA GLU A 525 2.72 -0.57 27.82
C GLU A 525 2.77 0.73 28.66
N ARG A 526 2.40 1.88 28.05
CA ARG A 526 2.33 3.19 28.74
C ARG A 526 1.45 3.15 29.99
N TRP A 527 0.31 2.45 29.93
CA TRP A 527 -0.62 2.37 31.07
C TRP A 527 -0.16 1.45 32.21
N ARG A 528 0.66 0.42 31.94
CA ARG A 528 1.22 -0.43 33.00
C ARG A 528 2.33 0.26 33.79
N ARG A 529 3.17 1.09 33.16
CA ARG A 529 4.21 1.87 33.87
C ARG A 529 3.66 3.10 34.61
N GLY A 530 2.58 3.72 34.11
CA GLY A 530 1.98 4.93 34.70
C GLY A 530 1.36 4.79 36.10
N ARG A 531 1.10 3.57 36.61
CA ARG A 531 0.49 3.35 37.95
C ARG A 531 1.50 3.28 39.12
N ARG A 532 2.80 3.49 38.90
CA ARG A 532 3.83 3.44 39.98
C ARG A 532 4.46 4.77 40.40
N SER A 533 4.09 5.92 39.81
CA SER A 533 4.75 7.22 40.12
C SER A 533 3.85 8.34 40.69
N THR A 534 2.58 8.11 40.98
CA THR A 534 1.70 9.13 41.60
C THR A 534 1.76 9.13 43.13
N ARG A 535 2.95 9.42 43.69
CA ARG A 535 3.09 9.66 45.14
C ARG A 535 4.31 10.54 45.51
N ARG A 536 4.40 11.77 44.97
CA ARG A 536 5.14 12.94 45.52
C ARG A 536 5.08 14.13 44.55
N SER A 537 4.33 15.18 44.91
CA SER A 537 4.58 16.62 44.60
C SER A 537 3.31 17.48 44.76
N ARG A 538 2.81 17.63 46.00
CA ARG A 538 1.90 18.73 46.37
C ARG A 538 2.76 19.88 46.91
N THR A 539 3.02 20.92 46.11
CA THR A 539 3.23 22.31 46.58
C THR A 539 3.45 23.29 45.41
N LEU A 540 3.02 24.56 45.63
CA LEU A 540 3.52 25.78 44.99
C LEU A 540 3.37 25.95 43.46
N ARG A 541 2.29 26.60 43.03
CA ARG A 541 2.29 28.07 42.82
C ARG A 541 0.87 28.59 42.52
N ALA A 542 0.50 29.66 43.22
CA ALA A 542 -0.66 30.51 42.93
C ALA A 542 -0.16 31.93 42.58
N CYS A 543 -1.09 32.79 42.14
CA CYS A 543 -0.98 34.18 41.64
C CYS A 543 -0.79 34.27 40.10
N CYS A 544 -1.73 34.83 39.33
CA CYS A 544 -2.37 36.12 39.58
C CYS A 544 -3.86 36.26 39.14
N ALA A 545 -4.52 37.16 39.87
CA ALA A 545 -5.74 37.95 39.57
C ALA A 545 -5.79 38.58 38.14
N ARG A 546 -6.85 39.20 37.59
CA ARG A 546 -8.22 39.66 37.95
C ARG A 546 -8.95 40.04 36.61
N SER A 547 -10.24 40.40 36.48
CA SER A 547 -11.52 39.98 37.08
C SER A 547 -12.67 40.88 36.56
N THR A 548 -13.81 40.35 36.06
CA THR A 548 -15.06 41.14 35.93
C THR A 548 -16.33 40.27 35.96
N MET A 549 -17.49 40.91 36.16
CA MET A 549 -18.69 40.36 36.77
C MET A 549 -19.89 40.12 35.83
N ARG A 550 -20.78 39.21 36.29
CA ARG A 550 -22.27 39.23 36.22
C ARG A 550 -22.96 39.54 34.88
N CYS A 551 -23.88 38.65 34.48
CA CYS A 551 -25.31 38.84 34.82
C CYS A 551 -26.16 37.58 34.54
N THR A 552 -27.06 37.26 35.47
CA THR A 552 -28.22 36.39 35.27
C THR A 552 -29.50 37.25 35.30
N PRO A 553 -30.61 36.75 34.75
CA PRO A 553 -31.73 36.45 35.66
C PRO A 553 -32.41 35.10 35.40
N ARG A 554 -33.40 34.79 36.26
CA ARG A 554 -34.11 33.52 36.44
C ARG A 554 -35.53 33.53 35.82
N CYS A 555 -36.07 32.32 35.62
CA CYS A 555 -37.51 31.93 35.62
C CYS A 555 -38.44 32.62 34.57
N SER A 556 -39.46 31.98 34.01
CA SER A 556 -40.43 31.05 34.61
C SER A 556 -41.24 30.24 33.57
N SER A 557 -41.89 29.17 34.05
CA SER A 557 -43.13 28.51 33.56
C SER A 557 -43.70 28.80 32.15
N SER A 558 -43.94 27.74 31.37
CA SER A 558 -45.32 27.24 31.10
C SER A 558 -45.35 25.99 30.21
N SER A 559 -46.39 25.18 30.38
CA SER A 559 -46.83 24.10 29.48
C SER A 559 -48.34 24.32 29.29
N PRO A 560 -48.94 23.94 28.14
CA PRO A 560 -49.65 22.65 28.14
C PRO A 560 -49.73 21.89 26.79
N ASN A 561 -49.94 20.57 26.94
CA ASN A 561 -50.66 19.62 26.07
C ASN A 561 -51.14 20.02 24.66
N ALA A 562 -50.85 19.14 23.70
CA ALA A 562 -51.87 18.61 22.78
C ALA A 562 -51.54 17.16 22.35
N ARG A 563 -52.51 16.24 22.47
CA ARG A 563 -52.46 14.86 21.94
C ARG A 563 -53.20 14.81 20.60
N THR A 564 -52.71 14.05 19.61
CA THR A 564 -53.61 13.23 18.75
C THR A 564 -52.91 12.11 17.95
N ARG A 565 -53.24 10.88 18.36
CA ARG A 565 -53.54 9.66 17.57
C ARG A 565 -52.90 9.41 16.18
N ALA A 566 -52.29 8.22 16.08
CA ALA A 566 -51.98 7.52 14.84
C ALA A 566 -53.22 6.91 14.14
N LYS A 567 -53.09 6.60 12.84
CA LYS A 567 -53.84 5.55 12.13
C LYS A 567 -52.89 4.71 11.25
N ARG A 568 -53.04 3.39 11.33
CA ARG A 568 -52.49 2.41 10.37
C ARG A 568 -53.54 2.16 9.27
N SER A 569 -53.10 1.85 8.05
CA SER A 569 -53.73 0.80 7.24
C SER A 569 -52.91 0.44 6.00
N SER A 570 -52.91 -0.86 5.69
CA SER A 570 -52.49 -1.50 4.44
C SER A 570 -53.28 -2.82 4.36
N PRO A 571 -53.23 -3.56 3.24
CA PRO A 571 -53.86 -3.28 1.95
C PRO A 571 -55.01 -4.29 1.70
N PRO A 572 -55.47 -4.47 0.45
CA PRO A 572 -55.79 -5.84 0.00
C PRO A 572 -55.22 -6.19 -1.38
N ALA A 573 -55.27 -7.48 -1.71
CA ALA A 573 -54.73 -8.10 -2.93
C ALA A 573 -55.83 -8.52 -3.93
N GLY A 574 -55.46 -8.89 -5.16
CA GLY A 574 -56.39 -9.48 -6.14
C GLY A 574 -55.73 -9.95 -7.45
N SER A 575 -55.96 -11.22 -7.79
CA SER A 575 -55.73 -11.94 -9.08
C SER A 575 -55.92 -11.15 -10.39
N GLY A 576 -55.34 -11.49 -11.55
CA GLY A 576 -54.55 -12.65 -11.98
C GLY A 576 -55.10 -13.31 -13.27
N ARG A 577 -54.27 -13.78 -14.22
CA ARG A 577 -54.66 -14.77 -15.27
C ARG A 577 -53.47 -15.36 -16.05
N ARG A 578 -53.62 -16.61 -16.51
CA ARG A 578 -52.70 -17.34 -17.42
C ARG A 578 -53.09 -17.15 -18.89
N LYS A 579 -52.13 -17.35 -19.81
CA LYS A 579 -52.33 -18.11 -21.06
C LYS A 579 -51.01 -18.78 -21.50
N ARG A 580 -51.11 -19.80 -22.36
CA ARG A 580 -50.05 -20.74 -22.83
C ARG A 580 -50.15 -20.87 -24.36
N GLU A 581 -49.26 -21.69 -24.96
CA GLU A 581 -49.14 -22.02 -26.42
C GLU A 581 -48.43 -20.94 -27.25
N GLY A 582 -47.64 -21.23 -28.30
CA GLY A 582 -47.25 -22.49 -28.97
C GLY A 582 -46.02 -22.28 -29.90
N PRO A 583 -45.46 -23.32 -30.58
CA PRO A 583 -44.02 -23.39 -30.88
C PRO A 583 -43.58 -23.30 -32.37
N SER A 584 -42.30 -23.66 -32.62
CA SER A 584 -41.51 -23.70 -33.88
C SER A 584 -40.75 -22.39 -34.20
N SER A 585 -39.55 -22.40 -34.81
CA SER A 585 -38.96 -23.41 -35.70
C SER A 585 -37.43 -23.60 -35.55
N THR A 586 -36.95 -24.69 -36.15
CA THR A 586 -35.55 -25.18 -36.20
C THR A 586 -34.76 -24.56 -37.35
N VAL A 587 -33.50 -24.16 -37.13
CA VAL A 587 -32.46 -24.14 -38.20
C VAL A 587 -31.13 -24.60 -37.62
N THR A 588 -30.44 -25.46 -38.36
CA THR A 588 -29.23 -26.19 -37.96
C THR A 588 -27.96 -25.64 -38.63
N THR A 589 -26.80 -25.87 -38.01
CA THR A 589 -25.44 -25.91 -38.63
C THR A 589 -24.92 -24.71 -39.44
N ARG A 590 -23.76 -24.18 -39.05
CA ARG A 590 -22.48 -24.66 -39.63
C ARG A 590 -21.24 -24.15 -38.88
N SER A 591 -20.24 -25.01 -38.84
CA SER A 591 -18.88 -24.76 -38.39
C SER A 591 -18.05 -24.02 -39.44
N ARG A 592 -17.04 -23.25 -38.99
CA ARG A 592 -15.69 -23.23 -39.59
C ARG A 592 -14.66 -22.64 -38.64
N ALA A 593 -13.52 -23.32 -38.58
CA ALA A 593 -12.28 -22.92 -37.91
C ALA A 593 -11.29 -22.36 -38.98
N PRO A 594 -10.05 -21.95 -38.64
CA PRO A 594 -9.47 -20.72 -39.21
C PRO A 594 -8.38 -20.91 -40.29
N VAL A 595 -8.06 -19.79 -40.92
CA VAL A 595 -6.86 -19.41 -41.70
C VAL A 595 -6.75 -17.88 -41.47
N GLU A 596 -5.62 -17.24 -41.17
CA GLU A 596 -4.19 -17.61 -41.15
C GLU A 596 -3.52 -17.01 -39.89
#